data_AF-A0A165WTD2-F1
#
_entry.id   AF-A0A165WTD2-F1
#
_cell.length_a   1.000
_cell.length_b   1.000
_cell.length_c   1.000
_cell.angle_alpha   90.00
_cell.angle_beta   90.00
_cell.angle_gamma   90.00
#
_symmetry.space_group_name_H-M   'P 1'
#
loop_
_entity.id
_entity.type
_entity.pdbx_description
1 polymer ?
#
loop_
_entity_poly.entity_id
_entity_poly.type
_entity_poly.pdbx_seq_one_letter_code
_entity_poly.pdbx_strand_id
1 'polypeptide(L)'
;MLRTTVDRGCSCKSDCQPSRCQCSIRQETCFREENNDPRFVYDNSGRLCEDVQDNLPVYECNVFCSCPASCPNRVTQHGWQYGIQLKHTGSKGYGVFTREKIPAHTYVGTFAGELI
;
A
#
# COMPACT_ATOMS: atom_id res chain seq x y z
N MET A 1 21.75 -25.52 -10.88
CA MET A 1 20.27 -25.48 -10.79
C MET A 1 19.87 -24.20 -10.09
N LEU A 2 19.64 -23.11 -10.84
CA LEU A 2 19.12 -21.86 -10.28
C LEU A 2 17.61 -22.02 -10.11
N ARG A 3 17.13 -22.07 -8.87
CA ARG A 3 15.69 -21.99 -8.58
C ARG A 3 15.24 -20.55 -8.84
N THR A 4 14.78 -20.26 -10.05
CA THR A 4 14.06 -19.02 -10.39
C THR A 4 12.60 -19.13 -9.94
N THR A 5 12.36 -19.37 -8.66
CA THR A 5 11.06 -19.06 -8.06
C THR A 5 11.10 -17.59 -7.66
N VAL A 6 10.49 -16.73 -8.47
CA VAL A 6 10.15 -15.37 -8.02
C VAL A 6 9.25 -15.56 -6.81
N ASP A 7 9.76 -15.28 -5.61
CA ASP A 7 8.98 -15.38 -4.38
C ASP A 7 7.81 -14.40 -4.49
N ARG A 8 6.59 -14.93 -4.54
CA ARG A 8 5.36 -14.16 -4.78
C ARG A 8 4.80 -13.57 -3.49
N GLY A 9 5.32 -13.96 -2.33
CA GLY A 9 4.88 -13.51 -1.02
C GLY A 9 6.00 -13.59 0.02
N CYS A 10 5.66 -13.42 1.29
CA CYS A 10 6.60 -13.60 2.39
C CYS A 10 6.27 -14.85 3.20
N SER A 11 7.27 -15.42 3.88
CA SER A 11 7.10 -16.58 4.77
C SER A 11 6.98 -16.20 6.25
N CYS A 12 6.75 -14.92 6.55
CA CYS A 12 6.55 -14.42 7.91
C CYS A 12 5.32 -15.08 8.55
N LYS A 13 5.46 -15.65 9.75
CA LYS A 13 4.36 -16.30 10.49
C LYS A 13 3.62 -15.35 11.44
N SER A 14 4.17 -14.15 11.66
CA SER A 14 3.61 -13.08 12.47
C SER A 14 3.47 -11.82 11.61
N ASP A 15 3.08 -10.70 12.22
CA ASP A 15 3.19 -9.40 11.58
C ASP A 15 4.60 -9.21 11.01
N CYS A 16 4.64 -8.73 9.76
CA CYS A 16 5.88 -8.55 9.03
C CYS A 16 6.73 -7.48 9.70
N GLN A 17 8.05 -7.68 9.65
CA GLN A 17 9.04 -6.67 9.99
C GLN A 17 9.77 -6.29 8.69
N PRO A 18 10.08 -5.00 8.46
CA PRO A 18 10.64 -4.54 7.19
C PRO A 18 11.88 -5.33 6.73
N SER A 19 12.84 -5.51 7.63
CA SER A 19 14.11 -6.22 7.35
C SER A 19 13.99 -7.73 7.10
N ARG A 20 12.81 -8.34 7.30
CA ARG A 20 12.60 -9.79 7.15
C ARG A 20 11.51 -10.15 6.15
N CYS A 21 10.66 -9.21 5.80
CA CYS A 21 9.55 -9.45 4.89
C CYS A 21 10.06 -9.43 3.45
N GLN A 22 9.94 -10.55 2.73
CA GLN A 22 10.32 -10.59 1.31
C GLN A 22 9.59 -9.54 0.45
N CYS A 23 8.34 -9.17 0.80
CA CYS A 23 7.62 -8.11 0.11
C CYS A 23 8.24 -6.72 0.36
N SER A 24 8.72 -6.44 1.58
CA SER A 24 9.42 -5.20 1.92
C SER A 24 10.81 -5.14 1.29
N ILE A 25 11.55 -6.24 1.32
CA ILE A 25 12.86 -6.34 0.65
C ILE A 25 12.69 -6.11 -0.86
N ARG A 26 11.60 -6.63 -1.45
CA ARG A 26 11.26 -6.35 -2.85
C ARG A 26 10.94 -4.87 -3.08
N GLN A 27 10.22 -4.22 -2.16
CA GLN A 27 9.98 -2.78 -2.21
C GLN A 27 11.30 -1.99 -2.23
N GLU A 28 12.29 -2.41 -1.44
CA GLU A 28 13.59 -1.73 -1.37
C GLU A 28 14.31 -1.67 -2.72
N THR A 29 14.16 -2.70 -3.55
CA THR A 29 14.74 -2.71 -4.91
C THR A 29 14.16 -1.65 -5.85
N CYS A 30 13.04 -1.02 -5.49
CA CYS A 30 12.44 0.07 -6.25
C CYS A 30 12.86 1.46 -5.77
N PHE A 31 13.46 1.59 -4.58
CA PHE A 31 14.00 2.87 -4.14
C PHE A 31 15.29 3.19 -4.90
N ARG A 32 15.45 4.46 -5.26
CA ARG A 32 16.64 4.96 -5.99
C ARG A 32 17.84 5.22 -5.09
N GLU A 33 17.63 5.25 -3.78
CA GLU A 33 18.65 5.59 -2.80
C GLU A 33 19.15 4.33 -2.11
N GLU A 34 20.45 4.07 -2.26
CA GLU A 34 21.15 3.05 -1.51
C GLU A 34 21.35 3.52 -0.06
N ASN A 35 21.12 2.64 0.92
CA ASN A 35 21.36 2.82 2.37
C ASN A 35 20.24 3.43 3.23
N ASN A 36 18.97 3.28 2.88
CA ASN A 36 17.89 3.53 3.85
C ASN A 36 17.74 2.37 4.84
N ASP A 37 17.48 2.72 6.10
CA ASP A 37 17.09 1.73 7.10
C ASP A 37 15.86 0.96 6.63
N PRO A 38 15.82 -0.39 6.76
CA PRO A 38 14.67 -1.18 6.35
C PRO A 38 13.39 -0.69 7.00
N ARG A 39 12.44 -0.26 6.18
CA ARG A 39 11.15 0.29 6.63
C ARG A 39 10.03 -0.07 5.66
N PHE A 40 8.81 -0.14 6.17
CA PHE A 40 7.64 -0.17 5.29
C PHE A 40 7.40 1.22 4.70
N VAL A 41 6.71 1.25 3.55
CA VAL A 41 6.22 2.51 2.96
C VAL A 41 5.08 3.13 3.77
N TYR A 42 4.47 2.36 4.67
CA TYR A 42 3.41 2.80 5.54
C TYR A 42 3.90 2.98 6.98
N ASP A 43 3.41 4.01 7.65
CA ASP A 43 3.58 4.20 9.08
C ASP A 43 2.66 3.26 9.90
N ASN A 44 2.79 3.30 11.22
CA ASN A 44 1.98 2.47 12.13
C ASN A 44 0.47 2.77 12.10
N SER A 45 0.06 3.87 11.45
CA SER A 45 -1.35 4.23 11.23
C SER A 45 -1.84 3.85 9.83
N GLY A 46 -1.04 3.15 9.03
CA GLY A 46 -1.38 2.77 7.66
C GLY A 46 -1.33 3.94 6.67
N ARG A 47 -0.60 5.02 6.97
CA ARG A 47 -0.43 6.17 6.07
C ARG A 47 0.90 6.07 5.34
N LEU A 48 0.96 6.54 4.10
CA LEU A 48 2.20 6.58 3.35
C LEU A 48 3.22 7.49 4.05
N CYS A 49 4.47 7.04 4.20
CA CYS A 49 5.52 7.88 4.77
C CYS A 49 5.84 9.06 3.82
N GLU A 50 6.06 10.24 4.38
CA GLU A 50 6.18 11.50 3.61
C GLU A 50 7.40 11.56 2.67
N ASP A 51 8.42 10.76 2.97
CA ASP A 51 9.66 10.65 2.22
C ASP A 51 9.62 9.55 1.14
N VAL A 52 8.47 8.89 0.95
CA VAL A 52 8.27 7.99 -0.20
C VAL A 52 8.10 8.82 -1.46
N GLN A 53 8.99 8.61 -2.43
CA GLN A 53 8.97 9.34 -3.69
C GLN A 53 7.69 9.05 -4.51
N ASP A 54 7.19 10.08 -5.19
CA ASP A 54 6.10 9.94 -6.14
C ASP A 54 6.42 8.95 -7.26
N ASN A 55 5.38 8.27 -7.78
CA ASN A 55 5.47 7.29 -8.87
C ASN A 55 6.28 6.02 -8.56
N LEU A 56 6.55 5.71 -7.29
CA LEU A 56 7.08 4.42 -6.90
C LEU A 56 5.96 3.37 -6.77
N PRO A 57 6.14 2.15 -7.30
CA PRO A 57 5.21 1.06 -7.05
C PRO A 57 5.27 0.66 -5.58
N VAL A 58 4.12 0.25 -5.03
CA VAL A 58 4.02 -0.31 -3.68
C VAL A 58 3.79 -1.82 -3.73
N TYR A 59 4.63 -2.58 -3.02
CA TYR A 59 4.54 -4.04 -2.89
C TYR A 59 3.97 -4.45 -1.52
N GLU A 60 2.64 -4.56 -1.46
CA GLU A 60 1.96 -5.10 -0.30
C GLU A 60 2.12 -6.63 -0.14
N CYS A 61 1.99 -7.10 1.10
CA CYS A 61 1.74 -8.51 1.35
C CYS A 61 0.42 -8.94 0.71
N ASN A 62 0.38 -10.15 0.19
CA ASN A 62 -0.75 -10.65 -0.60
C ASN A 62 -1.16 -12.07 -0.16
N VAL A 63 -2.03 -12.71 -0.93
CA VAL A 63 -2.58 -14.04 -0.61
C VAL A 63 -1.54 -15.16 -0.60
N PHE A 64 -0.37 -14.96 -1.20
CA PHE A 64 0.75 -15.91 -1.16
C PHE A 64 1.64 -15.72 0.08
N CYS A 65 1.41 -14.67 0.88
CA CYS A 65 2.14 -14.47 2.13
C CYS A 65 1.55 -15.30 3.27
N SER A 66 2.42 -15.80 4.16
CA SER A 66 2.01 -16.49 5.40
C SER A 66 1.62 -15.53 6.54
N CYS A 67 1.84 -14.23 6.36
CA CYS A 67 1.55 -13.21 7.38
C CYS A 67 0.03 -12.95 7.48
N PRO A 68 -0.47 -12.57 8.67
CA PRO A 68 -1.90 -12.39 8.91
C PRO A 68 -2.49 -11.24 8.08
N ALA A 69 -3.83 -11.19 8.01
CA ALA A 69 -4.55 -10.09 7.36
C ALA A 69 -4.36 -8.73 8.05
N SER A 70 -3.99 -8.74 9.34
CA SER A 70 -3.62 -7.57 10.15
C SER A 70 -2.20 -7.05 9.88
N CYS A 71 -1.43 -7.71 9.01
CA CYS A 71 -0.06 -7.32 8.71
C CYS A 71 0.03 -5.83 8.32
N PRO A 72 0.96 -5.05 8.88
CA PRO A 72 1.07 -3.61 8.59
C PRO A 72 1.41 -3.30 7.12
N ASN A 73 1.96 -4.26 6.38
CA ASN A 73 2.20 -4.13 4.93
C ASN A 73 0.97 -4.57 4.11
N ARG A 74 -0.24 -4.30 4.61
CA ARG A 74 -1.54 -4.54 3.97
C ARG A 74 -2.43 -3.33 4.29
N VAL A 75 -2.55 -2.36 3.37
CA VAL A 75 -3.32 -1.12 3.63
C VAL A 75 -4.41 -0.95 2.59
N THR A 76 -4.05 -0.89 1.31
CA THR A 76 -4.98 -0.68 0.20
C THR A 76 -6.00 -1.83 0.07
N GLN A 77 -5.59 -3.05 0.45
CA GLN A 77 -6.46 -4.23 0.45
C GLN A 77 -7.54 -4.23 1.54
N HIS A 78 -7.48 -3.33 2.53
CA HIS A 78 -8.56 -3.17 3.52
C HIS A 78 -9.73 -2.33 3.00
N GLY A 79 -9.63 -1.79 1.78
CA GLY A 79 -10.67 -0.96 1.16
C GLY A 79 -10.68 0.48 1.69
N TRP A 80 -11.61 1.30 1.18
CA TRP A 80 -11.77 2.67 1.68
C TRP A 80 -12.21 2.67 3.15
N GLN A 81 -11.71 3.61 3.94
CA GLN A 81 -12.00 3.71 5.38
C GLN A 81 -12.89 4.91 5.75
N TYR A 82 -13.20 5.78 4.78
CA TYR A 82 -13.94 7.03 5.01
C TYR A 82 -15.26 7.04 4.24
N GLY A 83 -16.26 7.72 4.80
CA GLY A 83 -17.55 7.91 4.16
C GLY A 83 -17.46 8.76 2.89
N ILE A 84 -18.02 8.25 1.80
CA ILE A 84 -18.04 8.89 0.48
C ILE A 84 -19.41 9.51 0.19
N GLN A 85 -19.42 10.67 -0.47
CA GLN A 85 -20.60 11.38 -0.94
C GLN A 85 -20.45 11.79 -2.39
N LEU A 86 -21.41 11.39 -3.21
CA LEU A 86 -21.54 11.91 -4.57
C LEU A 86 -22.39 13.17 -4.53
N LYS A 87 -21.85 14.27 -5.07
CA LYS A 87 -22.60 15.53 -5.19
C LYS A 87 -22.46 16.08 -6.59
N HIS A 88 -23.57 16.56 -7.13
CA HIS A 88 -23.53 17.32 -8.37
C HIS A 88 -22.85 18.68 -8.13
N THR A 89 -21.85 19.00 -8.95
CA THR A 89 -21.03 20.20 -8.84
C THR A 89 -21.50 21.34 -9.74
N GLY A 90 -22.61 21.15 -10.46
CA GLY A 90 -23.13 22.10 -11.42
C GLY A 90 -22.43 21.97 -12.77
N SER A 91 -21.19 22.45 -12.88
CA SER A 91 -20.47 22.54 -14.16
C SER A 91 -19.59 21.34 -14.50
N LYS A 92 -19.16 20.54 -13.51
CA LYS A 92 -18.26 19.39 -13.71
C LYS A 92 -18.95 18.03 -13.53
N GLY A 93 -20.28 18.00 -13.54
CA GLY A 93 -21.05 16.79 -13.26
C GLY A 93 -20.94 16.37 -11.79
N TYR A 94 -20.86 15.07 -11.53
CA TYR A 94 -20.73 14.53 -10.17
C TYR A 94 -19.29 14.55 -9.67
N GLY A 95 -19.08 15.07 -8.46
CA GLY A 95 -17.83 14.98 -7.71
C GLY A 95 -17.96 14.02 -6.54
N VAL A 96 -16.81 13.52 -6.09
CA VAL A 96 -16.67 12.65 -4.92
C VAL A 96 -16.19 13.50 -3.74
N PHE A 97 -16.91 13.46 -2.63
CA PHE A 97 -16.67 14.26 -1.43
C PHE A 97 -16.68 13.37 -0.19
N THR A 98 -16.15 13.87 0.93
CA THR A 98 -16.32 13.28 2.26
C THR A 98 -16.79 14.37 3.25
N ARG A 99 -17.40 13.97 4.36
CA ARG A 99 -17.69 14.86 5.51
C ARG A 99 -16.62 14.78 6.60
N GLU A 100 -15.70 13.84 6.46
CA GLU A 100 -14.68 13.54 7.45
C GLU A 100 -13.36 14.20 7.06
N LYS A 101 -12.54 14.57 8.05
CA LYS A 101 -11.17 14.99 7.78
C LYS A 101 -10.35 13.74 7.48
N ILE A 102 -9.75 13.69 6.30
CA ILE A 102 -8.79 12.64 5.93
C ILE A 102 -7.39 13.15 6.28
N PRO A 103 -6.65 12.50 7.19
CA PRO A 103 -5.26 12.84 7.46
C PRO A 103 -4.41 12.75 6.19
N ALA A 104 -3.39 13.59 6.07
CA ALA A 104 -2.45 13.54 4.96
C ALA A 104 -1.86 12.13 4.81
N HIS A 105 -1.57 11.74 3.56
CA HIS A 105 -0.96 10.46 3.19
C HIS A 105 -1.82 9.20 3.46
N THR A 106 -3.11 9.38 3.75
CA THR A 106 -4.03 8.25 3.95
C THR A 106 -4.52 7.70 2.61
N TYR A 107 -4.55 6.37 2.48
CA TYR A 107 -5.21 5.73 1.34
C TYR A 107 -6.70 6.10 1.30
N VAL A 108 -7.15 6.63 0.16
CA VAL A 108 -8.54 7.07 -0.03
C VAL A 108 -9.39 5.99 -0.68
N GLY A 109 -8.87 5.32 -1.70
CA GLY A 109 -9.60 4.34 -2.48
C GLY A 109 -8.87 3.96 -3.77
N THR A 110 -9.42 2.98 -4.48
CA THR A 110 -8.89 2.51 -5.76
C THR A 110 -9.63 3.17 -6.91
N PHE A 111 -8.88 3.65 -7.90
CA PHE A 111 -9.44 4.01 -9.20
C PHE A 111 -9.78 2.71 -9.95
N ALA A 112 -11.04 2.26 -9.83
CA ALA A 112 -11.51 1.02 -10.41
C ALA A 112 -12.23 1.26 -11.75
N GLY A 113 -12.07 0.33 -12.68
CA GLY A 113 -12.67 0.38 -14.00
C GLY A 113 -12.43 -0.90 -14.78
N GLU A 114 -12.82 -0.90 -16.04
CA GLU A 114 -12.51 -1.98 -16.98
C GLU A 114 -11.05 -1.88 -17.43
N LEU A 115 -10.34 -3.01 -17.39
CA LEU A 115 -9.02 -3.13 -18.00
C LEU A 115 -9.21 -3.46 -19.49
N ILE A 116 -8.70 -2.60 -20.36
CA ILE A 116 -8.83 -2.69 -21.82
C ILE A 116 -7.52 -3.10 -22.50
#